data_AF-A0A955C1L4-F1
#
_entry.id   AF-A0A955C1L4-F1
#
_cell.length_a   1.000
_cell.length_b   1.000
_cell.length_c   1.000
_cell.angle_alpha   90.00
_cell.angle_beta   90.00
_cell.angle_gamma   90.00
#
_symmetry.space_group_name_H-M   'P 1'
#
loop_
_entity.id
_entity.type
_entity.pdbx_description
1 polymer ?
#
loop_
_entity_poly.entity_id
_entity_poly.type
_entity_poly.pdbx_seq_one_letter_code
_entity_poly.pdbx_strand_id
1 'polypeptide(L)'
;MKRVISVAGIVLVLAQVALAQKAEPIQSGTASCVVAIWVDSDRMPITEDLLEAIIQSDGVAPRAARDILLAPDDLDVREAYGLGVENIGNTPRAPGQPTLMRIEITSYADARAPEMLRYVCLRLQEELERLDALHAETCLAQRAHSMEVVAQIEARIAELTKQSEDLRAQSGQLTLNTMRVSTLVNDAEGHLRDIEMDLAASKAKEQALVEQIKAVNSQAEATIEQELASMSQGVAKRMELLDRRAERVRQLVEAGQATPQELDQIAAERAEVAAHLEAMQSDIREKQAKAADKLVNKLRDLTIDSAAAQAQQAKLADTLAKARAQNLLGAAEQA
;
A
#
# COMPACT_ATOMS: atom_id res chain seq x y z
N MET A 1 3.83 36.49 9.69
CA MET A 1 3.25 36.58 8.34
C MET A 1 2.31 35.41 8.15
N LYS A 2 1.00 35.67 8.10
CA LYS A 2 -0.02 34.65 7.77
C LYS A 2 0.14 34.29 6.29
N ARG A 3 0.68 33.12 5.97
CA ARG A 3 0.56 32.53 4.63
C ARG A 3 -0.68 31.66 4.66
N VAL A 4 -1.77 32.21 4.12
CA VAL A 4 -2.96 31.44 3.75
C VAL A 4 -2.53 30.57 2.58
N ILE A 5 -2.65 29.26 2.73
CA ILE A 5 -2.51 28.31 1.63
C ILE A 5 -3.71 28.59 0.72
N SER A 6 -3.43 29.13 -0.47
CA SER A 6 -4.40 29.24 -1.54
C SER A 6 -3.89 28.30 -2.62
N VAL A 7 -4.68 27.27 -2.93
CA VAL A 7 -4.65 26.65 -4.26
C VAL A 7 -5.10 27.75 -5.22
N ALA A 8 -4.15 28.59 -5.65
CA ALA A 8 -4.42 29.75 -6.47
C ALA A 8 -4.63 29.30 -7.92
N GLY A 9 -5.84 28.80 -8.19
CA GLY A 9 -6.47 28.77 -9.52
C GLY A 9 -5.94 27.72 -10.49
N ILE A 10 -6.82 26.79 -10.86
CA ILE A 10 -6.76 26.20 -12.19
C ILE A 10 -7.11 27.32 -13.18
N VAL A 11 -6.10 27.90 -13.84
CA VAL A 11 -6.35 28.80 -14.97
C VAL A 11 -6.71 27.92 -16.16
N LEU A 12 -8.01 27.76 -16.40
CA LEU A 12 -8.56 27.12 -17.59
C LEU A 12 -8.26 27.98 -18.82
N VAL A 13 -7.14 27.70 -19.49
CA VAL A 13 -6.92 28.20 -20.86
C VAL A 13 -7.62 27.23 -21.80
N LEU A 14 -8.88 27.53 -22.15
CA LEU A 14 -9.59 26.85 -23.22
C LEU A 14 -8.90 27.18 -24.55
N ALA A 15 -8.02 26.29 -25.02
CA ALA A 15 -7.49 26.34 -26.37
C ALA A 15 -8.58 25.91 -27.36
N GLN A 16 -8.64 26.62 -28.49
CA GLN A 16 -9.72 26.55 -29.49
C GLN A 16 -9.96 25.14 -30.04
N VAL A 17 -11.25 24.86 -30.27
CA VAL A 17 -11.77 23.72 -31.03
C VAL A 17 -11.27 23.80 -32.47
N ALA A 18 -10.39 22.89 -32.88
CA ALA A 18 -10.11 22.66 -34.29
C ALA A 18 -11.26 21.81 -34.86
N LEU A 19 -12.22 22.45 -35.52
CA LEU A 19 -13.24 21.78 -36.32
C LEU A 19 -12.56 21.18 -37.56
N ALA A 20 -12.07 19.94 -37.47
CA ALA A 20 -11.67 19.18 -38.65
C ALA A 20 -12.95 18.71 -39.37
N GLN A 21 -13.35 19.46 -40.39
CA GLN A 21 -14.38 19.02 -41.33
C GLN A 21 -13.87 17.83 -42.16
N LYS A 22 -14.75 16.83 -42.27
CA LYS A 22 -14.99 15.96 -43.45
C LYS A 22 -14.38 14.55 -43.42
N ALA A 23 -15.07 13.63 -42.73
CA ALA A 23 -15.48 12.28 -43.20
C ALA A 23 -16.45 11.63 -42.19
N GLU A 24 -17.51 10.97 -42.66
CA GLU A 24 -18.49 10.19 -41.88
C GLU A 24 -17.90 8.84 -41.37
N PRO A 25 -18.57 8.06 -40.49
CA PRO A 25 -19.26 8.42 -39.25
C PRO A 25 -18.85 7.47 -38.09
N ILE A 26 -17.92 7.87 -37.24
CA ILE A 26 -17.99 7.69 -35.77
C ILE A 26 -17.26 8.95 -35.27
N GLN A 27 -18.00 9.99 -34.90
CA GLN A 27 -17.38 11.24 -34.46
C GLN A 27 -16.78 11.05 -33.07
N SER A 28 -15.58 10.49 -33.01
CA SER A 28 -14.77 10.54 -31.79
C SER A 28 -14.43 12.00 -31.53
N GLY A 29 -14.98 12.57 -30.46
CA GLY A 29 -14.65 13.91 -30.01
C GLY A 29 -13.45 13.85 -29.07
N THR A 30 -12.38 14.58 -29.40
CA THR A 30 -11.22 14.74 -28.50
C THR A 30 -11.22 16.16 -27.93
N ALA A 31 -11.01 16.28 -26.62
CA ALA A 31 -10.88 17.56 -25.93
C ALA A 31 -9.67 17.54 -25.00
N SER A 32 -8.87 18.61 -25.01
CA SER A 32 -7.68 18.72 -24.15
C SER A 32 -7.64 20.06 -23.42
N CYS A 33 -7.17 20.06 -22.19
CA CYS A 33 -6.87 21.29 -21.44
C CYS A 33 -5.47 21.19 -20.83
N VAL A 34 -4.89 22.35 -20.52
CA VAL A 34 -3.65 22.42 -19.75
C VAL A 34 -3.99 22.95 -18.37
N VAL A 35 -3.59 22.19 -17.35
CA VAL A 35 -3.76 22.53 -15.94
C VAL A 35 -2.41 22.90 -15.35
N ALA A 36 -2.35 24.04 -14.69
CA ALA A 36 -1.21 24.46 -13.89
C ALA A 36 -1.46 24.09 -12.43
N ILE A 37 -0.60 23.24 -11.87
CA ILE A 37 -0.71 22.75 -10.50
C ILE A 37 0.43 23.31 -9.66
N TRP A 38 0.10 24.07 -8.63
CA TRP A 38 1.06 24.66 -7.70
C TRP A 38 1.23 23.76 -6.49
N VAL A 39 2.47 23.38 -6.19
CA VAL A 39 2.82 22.55 -5.03
C VAL A 39 3.89 23.28 -4.23
N ASP A 40 3.69 23.39 -2.92
CA ASP A 40 4.68 23.98 -2.02
C ASP A 40 5.99 23.17 -2.04
N SER A 41 7.12 23.86 -1.84
CA SER A 41 8.48 23.31 -1.96
C SER A 41 8.78 22.10 -1.08
N ASP A 42 8.01 21.93 -0.01
CA ASP A 42 8.21 20.90 1.00
C ASP A 42 7.34 19.65 0.76
N ARG A 43 6.57 19.64 -0.35
CA ARG A 43 5.67 18.55 -0.71
C ARG A 43 6.19 17.75 -1.90
N MET A 44 5.77 16.49 -1.95
CA MET A 44 6.08 15.60 -3.07
C MET A 44 5.57 16.21 -4.38
N PRO A 45 6.39 16.24 -5.45
CA PRO A 45 5.95 16.75 -6.74
C PRO A 45 4.79 15.91 -7.26
N ILE A 46 3.75 16.54 -7.79
CA ILE A 46 2.67 15.84 -8.48
C ILE A 46 3.23 15.29 -9.80
N THR A 47 3.32 13.97 -9.87
CA THR A 47 3.73 13.22 -11.06
C THR A 47 2.54 12.98 -11.97
N GLU A 48 2.81 12.59 -13.22
CA GLU A 48 1.81 12.15 -14.19
C GLU A 48 0.99 10.99 -13.63
N ASP A 49 1.66 9.93 -13.15
CA ASP A 49 1.04 8.75 -12.55
C ASP A 49 0.11 9.08 -11.37
N LEU A 50 0.51 10.03 -10.52
CA LEU A 50 -0.30 10.42 -9.36
C LEU A 50 -1.56 11.16 -9.81
N LEU A 51 -1.42 12.06 -10.78
CA LEU A 51 -2.56 12.80 -11.30
C LEU A 51 -3.52 11.89 -12.06
N GLU A 52 -2.99 10.97 -12.85
CA GLU A 52 -3.76 9.93 -13.54
C GLU A 52 -4.51 9.05 -12.53
N ALA A 53 -3.85 8.59 -11.46
CA ALA A 53 -4.50 7.81 -10.41
C ALA A 53 -5.63 8.58 -9.70
N ILE A 54 -5.44 9.88 -9.43
CA ILE A 54 -6.50 10.72 -8.84
C ILE A 54 -7.68 10.86 -9.81
N ILE A 55 -7.41 11.09 -11.09
CA ILE A 55 -8.45 11.24 -12.10
C ILE A 55 -9.22 9.92 -12.31
N GLN A 56 -8.51 8.79 -12.32
CA GLN A 56 -9.08 7.45 -12.50
C GLN A 56 -9.71 6.87 -11.23
N SER A 57 -9.50 7.51 -10.07
CA SER A 57 -10.17 7.15 -8.82
C SER A 57 -11.69 7.29 -8.95
N ASP A 58 -12.42 6.61 -8.06
CA ASP A 58 -13.89 6.66 -8.00
C ASP A 58 -14.45 8.09 -7.76
N GLY A 59 -13.59 9.04 -7.40
CA GLY A 59 -13.96 10.40 -7.03
C GLY A 59 -14.05 11.40 -8.19
N VAL A 60 -13.25 11.26 -9.25
CA VAL A 60 -13.09 12.32 -10.27
C VAL A 60 -13.79 11.97 -11.58
N ALA A 61 -13.21 11.08 -12.40
CA ALA A 61 -13.77 10.75 -13.71
C ALA A 61 -15.17 10.08 -13.64
N PRO A 62 -15.42 9.09 -12.75
CA PRO A 62 -16.75 8.48 -12.64
C PRO A 62 -17.83 9.48 -12.19
N ARG A 63 -17.50 10.39 -11.27
CA ARG A 63 -18.44 11.45 -10.84
C ARG A 63 -18.69 12.48 -11.93
N ALA A 64 -17.64 12.91 -12.64
CA ALA A 64 -17.78 13.83 -13.76
C ALA A 64 -18.71 13.26 -14.85
N ALA A 65 -18.58 11.97 -15.15
CA ALA A 65 -19.48 11.30 -16.10
C ALA A 65 -20.92 11.20 -15.59
N ARG A 66 -21.14 10.91 -14.30
CA ARG A 66 -22.49 10.93 -13.70
C ARG A 66 -23.15 12.30 -13.80
N ASP A 67 -22.38 13.36 -13.54
CA ASP A 67 -22.86 14.75 -13.61
C ASP A 67 -23.31 15.15 -15.04
N ILE A 68 -22.69 14.57 -16.08
CA ILE A 68 -22.99 14.85 -17.50
C ILE A 68 -24.11 13.98 -18.06
N LEU A 69 -24.09 12.69 -17.72
CA LEU A 69 -24.97 11.70 -18.34
C LEU A 69 -26.35 11.64 -17.68
N LEU A 70 -26.53 12.22 -16.48
CA LEU A 70 -27.79 12.15 -15.71
C LEU A 70 -28.34 10.70 -15.60
N ALA A 71 -27.46 9.70 -15.72
CA ALA A 71 -27.82 8.30 -15.95
C ALA A 71 -27.42 7.40 -14.75
N PRO A 72 -28.10 6.26 -14.54
CA PRO A 72 -27.92 5.39 -13.38
C PRO A 72 -26.54 4.72 -13.33
N ASP A 73 -26.19 4.16 -12.18
CA ASP A 73 -24.88 3.60 -11.77
C ASP A 73 -24.22 2.55 -12.70
N ASP A 74 -24.82 2.18 -13.84
CA ASP A 74 -24.43 1.03 -14.68
C ASP A 74 -23.69 1.37 -15.99
N LEU A 75 -23.36 2.64 -16.27
CA LEU A 75 -22.53 2.95 -17.43
C LEU A 75 -21.04 2.85 -17.06
N ASP A 76 -20.32 1.90 -17.67
CA ASP A 76 -18.86 1.80 -17.51
C ASP A 76 -18.19 2.97 -18.24
N VAL A 77 -18.01 4.07 -17.52
CA VAL A 77 -17.43 5.34 -17.98
C VAL A 77 -16.08 5.13 -18.66
N ARG A 78 -15.35 4.08 -18.26
CA ARG A 78 -14.04 3.72 -18.79
C ARG A 78 -14.10 3.18 -20.22
N GLU A 79 -15.21 2.56 -20.62
CA GLU A 79 -15.40 2.07 -21.98
C GLU A 79 -15.83 3.19 -22.94
N ALA A 80 -16.49 4.24 -22.42
CA ALA A 80 -17.02 5.34 -23.22
C ALA A 80 -15.99 6.48 -23.45
N TYR A 81 -15.07 6.70 -22.51
CA TYR A 81 -14.10 7.79 -22.55
C TYR A 81 -12.68 7.33 -22.23
N GLY A 82 -11.73 7.61 -23.12
CA GLY A 82 -10.30 7.53 -22.86
C GLY A 82 -9.79 8.80 -22.19
N LEU A 83 -9.00 8.65 -21.13
CA LEU A 83 -8.39 9.75 -20.37
C LEU A 83 -6.88 9.64 -20.44
N GLY A 84 -6.21 10.72 -20.85
CA GLY A 84 -4.76 10.83 -20.89
C GLY A 84 -4.28 12.01 -20.06
N VAL A 85 -3.15 11.84 -19.39
CA VAL A 85 -2.43 12.90 -18.68
C VAL A 85 -1.01 12.94 -19.23
N GLU A 86 -0.48 14.13 -19.51
CA GLU A 86 0.89 14.27 -20.00
C GLU A 86 1.57 15.48 -19.35
N ASN A 87 2.78 15.32 -18.83
CA ASN A 87 3.56 16.44 -18.33
C ASN A 87 4.19 17.25 -19.47
N ILE A 88 3.77 18.51 -19.63
CA ILE A 88 4.28 19.41 -20.69
C ILE A 88 5.53 20.20 -20.23
N GLY A 89 5.89 20.12 -18.94
CA GLY A 89 7.01 20.85 -18.34
C GLY A 89 8.29 20.02 -18.26
N ASN A 90 9.19 20.16 -19.26
CA ASN A 90 10.44 19.41 -19.40
C ASN A 90 11.71 20.03 -18.75
N THR A 91 11.58 20.97 -17.82
CA THR A 91 12.77 21.63 -17.21
C THR A 91 12.91 21.38 -15.70
N PRO A 92 14.14 21.29 -15.17
CA PRO A 92 14.39 21.15 -13.73
C PRO A 92 13.81 22.36 -12.98
N ARG A 93 12.88 22.07 -12.07
CA ARG A 93 11.98 23.06 -11.46
C ARG A 93 12.67 23.84 -10.34
N ALA A 94 12.49 25.15 -10.33
CA ALA A 94 12.77 25.96 -9.15
C ALA A 94 11.61 25.83 -8.13
N PRO A 95 11.88 25.94 -6.81
CA PRO A 95 10.84 25.94 -5.79
C PRO A 95 9.78 27.01 -6.09
N GLY A 96 8.50 26.63 -6.10
CA GLY A 96 7.38 27.54 -6.36
C GLY A 96 7.02 27.75 -7.83
N GLN A 97 7.51 26.93 -8.77
CA GLN A 97 7.01 26.91 -10.15
C GLN A 97 5.86 25.90 -10.32
N PRO A 98 4.80 26.24 -11.09
CA PRO A 98 3.70 25.30 -11.32
C PRO A 98 4.12 24.14 -12.22
N THR A 99 3.54 22.98 -11.94
CA THR A 99 3.58 21.81 -12.80
C THR A 99 2.51 21.95 -13.87
N LEU A 100 2.90 21.96 -15.14
CA LEU A 100 1.97 22.04 -16.26
C LEU A 100 1.65 20.63 -16.76
N MET A 101 0.40 20.21 -16.60
CA MET A 101 -0.11 18.92 -17.08
C MET A 101 -1.14 19.15 -18.17
N ARG A 102 -1.04 18.40 -19.27
CA ARG A 102 -2.11 18.25 -20.26
C ARG A 102 -3.06 17.18 -19.76
N ILE A 103 -4.35 17.45 -19.78
CA ILE A 103 -5.38 16.43 -19.61
C ILE A 103 -6.13 16.33 -20.92
N GLU A 104 -6.24 15.13 -21.45
CA GLU A 104 -6.91 14.82 -22.71
C GLU A 104 -8.03 13.82 -22.47
N ILE A 105 -9.19 14.08 -23.07
CA ILE A 105 -10.35 13.18 -23.05
C ILE A 105 -10.74 12.87 -24.48
N THR A 106 -10.80 11.57 -24.77
CA THR A 106 -11.25 11.02 -26.05
C THR A 106 -12.58 10.33 -25.80
N SER A 107 -13.65 10.79 -26.45
CA SER A 107 -14.94 10.12 -26.42
C SER A 107 -15.05 9.18 -27.63
N TYR A 108 -15.39 7.91 -27.40
CA TYR A 108 -15.53 6.93 -28.48
C TYR A 108 -16.97 6.86 -29.03
N ALA A 109 -17.94 7.48 -28.34
CA ALA A 109 -19.37 7.34 -28.65
C ALA A 109 -20.17 8.66 -28.72
N ASP A 110 -19.67 9.77 -28.17
CA ASP A 110 -20.45 11.02 -28.03
C ASP A 110 -19.60 12.31 -28.26
N ALA A 111 -20.22 13.39 -28.73
CA ALA A 111 -19.57 14.69 -28.93
C ALA A 111 -19.34 15.49 -27.64
N ARG A 112 -19.60 14.90 -26.46
CA ARG A 112 -19.54 15.55 -25.13
C ARG A 112 -18.17 15.59 -24.47
N ALA A 113 -17.10 15.21 -25.17
CA ALA A 113 -15.74 15.28 -24.63
C ALA A 113 -15.36 16.64 -23.99
N PRO A 114 -15.77 17.81 -24.53
CA PRO A 114 -15.51 19.11 -23.91
C PRO A 114 -16.25 19.32 -22.57
N GLU A 115 -17.47 18.81 -22.46
CA GLU A 115 -18.25 18.86 -21.21
C GLU A 115 -17.60 17.95 -20.17
N MET A 116 -17.22 16.73 -20.57
CA MET A 116 -16.48 15.77 -19.75
C MET A 116 -15.19 16.37 -19.20
N LEU A 117 -14.42 17.03 -20.06
CA LEU A 117 -13.19 17.68 -19.65
C LEU A 117 -13.42 18.77 -18.61
N ARG A 118 -14.48 19.57 -18.78
CA ARG A 118 -14.85 20.62 -17.82
C ARG A 118 -15.21 20.03 -16.45
N TYR A 119 -16.03 19.00 -16.40
CA TYR A 119 -16.42 18.38 -15.13
C TYR A 119 -15.26 17.63 -14.47
N VAL A 120 -14.41 16.95 -15.24
CA VAL A 120 -13.18 16.33 -14.73
C VAL A 120 -12.28 17.38 -14.08
N CYS A 121 -12.09 18.55 -14.72
CA CYS A 121 -11.28 19.63 -14.13
C CYS A 121 -11.89 20.18 -12.83
N LEU A 122 -13.21 20.35 -12.77
CA LEU A 122 -13.91 20.82 -11.57
C LEU A 122 -13.78 19.82 -10.42
N ARG A 123 -14.04 18.54 -10.68
CA ARG A 123 -13.93 17.48 -9.66
C ARG A 123 -12.49 17.25 -9.22
N LEU A 124 -11.54 17.36 -10.14
CA LEU A 124 -10.12 17.31 -9.83
C LEU A 124 -9.73 18.45 -8.89
N GLN A 125 -10.25 19.67 -9.11
CA GLN A 125 -10.02 20.79 -8.20
C GLN A 125 -10.54 20.49 -6.78
N GLU A 126 -11.79 20.03 -6.67
CA GLU A 126 -12.43 19.71 -5.39
C GLU A 126 -11.67 18.61 -4.62
N GLU A 127 -11.25 17.53 -5.29
CA GLU A 127 -10.50 16.45 -4.64
C GLU A 127 -9.09 16.88 -4.25
N LEU A 128 -8.42 17.74 -5.05
CA LEU A 128 -7.13 18.31 -4.66
C LEU A 128 -7.25 19.24 -3.44
N GLU A 129 -8.29 20.07 -3.37
CA GLU A 129 -8.58 20.91 -2.19
C GLU A 129 -8.90 20.07 -0.95
N ARG A 130 -9.64 18.97 -1.12
CA ARG A 130 -9.96 18.02 -0.05
C ARG A 130 -8.72 17.30 0.48
N LEU A 131 -7.85 16.82 -0.41
CA LEU A 131 -6.60 16.18 -0.05
C LEU A 131 -5.68 17.13 0.70
N ASP A 132 -5.65 18.41 0.32
CA ASP A 132 -4.89 19.44 1.02
C ASP A 132 -5.40 19.65 2.45
N ALA A 133 -6.73 19.75 2.64
CA ALA A 133 -7.34 19.87 3.96
C ALA A 133 -7.04 18.65 4.86
N LEU A 134 -7.19 17.43 4.33
CA LEU A 134 -6.90 16.20 5.05
C LEU A 134 -5.42 16.12 5.46
N HIS A 135 -4.53 16.52 4.57
CA HIS A 135 -3.10 16.54 4.85
C HIS A 135 -2.74 17.59 5.91
N ALA A 136 -3.37 18.77 5.88
CA ALA A 136 -3.19 19.80 6.90
C ALA A 136 -3.64 19.31 8.29
N GLU A 137 -4.78 18.63 8.38
CA GLU A 137 -5.25 18.01 9.63
C GLU A 137 -4.30 16.93 10.13
N THR A 138 -3.83 16.05 9.24
CA THR A 138 -2.89 14.98 9.58
C THR A 138 -1.56 15.56 10.07
N CYS A 139 -1.04 16.60 9.42
CA CYS A 139 0.17 17.30 9.84
C CYS A 139 0.00 17.97 11.21
N LEU A 140 -1.16 18.60 11.47
CA LEU A 140 -1.46 19.18 12.78
C LEU A 140 -1.53 18.11 13.87
N ALA A 141 -2.16 16.97 13.60
CA ALA A 141 -2.23 15.84 14.52
C ALA A 141 -0.85 15.23 14.80
N GLN A 142 -0.04 15.01 13.75
CA GLN A 142 1.34 14.53 13.89
C GLN A 142 2.22 15.50 14.67
N ARG A 143 2.06 16.81 14.45
CA ARG A 143 2.77 17.84 15.20
C ARG A 143 2.35 17.84 16.67
N ALA A 144 1.06 17.76 16.96
CA ALA A 144 0.55 17.68 18.34
C ALA A 144 1.10 16.44 19.06
N HIS A 145 1.08 15.28 18.39
CA HIS A 145 1.65 14.04 18.93
C HIS A 145 3.16 14.16 19.16
N SER A 146 3.90 14.73 18.20
CA SER A 146 5.34 14.96 18.35
C SER A 146 5.66 15.90 19.51
N MET A 147 4.86 16.95 19.71
CA MET A 147 5.00 17.86 20.85
C MET A 147 4.72 17.16 22.19
N GLU A 148 3.72 16.29 22.24
CA GLU A 148 3.44 15.47 23.43
C GLU A 148 4.61 14.53 23.77
N VAL A 149 5.18 13.87 22.77
CA VAL A 149 6.35 12.99 22.94
C VAL A 149 7.55 13.80 23.45
N VAL A 150 7.81 14.99 22.89
CA VAL A 150 8.88 15.87 23.38
C VAL A 150 8.64 16.26 24.83
N ALA A 151 7.42 16.66 25.20
CA ALA A 151 7.09 17.00 26.58
C ALA A 151 7.28 15.82 27.55
N GLN A 152 6.95 14.59 27.14
CA GLN A 152 7.19 13.39 27.93
C GLN A 152 8.69 13.10 28.10
N ILE A 153 9.48 13.29 27.04
CA ILE A 153 10.95 13.15 27.09
C ILE A 153 11.56 14.20 28.02
N GLU A 154 11.15 15.46 27.92
CA GLU A 154 11.61 16.54 28.79
C GLU A 154 11.26 16.26 30.26
N ALA A 155 10.03 15.80 30.55
CA ALA A 155 9.64 15.40 31.89
C ALA A 155 10.50 14.24 32.42
N ARG A 156 10.80 13.24 31.57
CA ARG A 156 11.66 12.11 31.96
C ARG A 156 13.12 12.54 32.18
N ILE A 157 13.64 13.46 31.38
CA ILE A 157 14.98 14.03 31.58
C ILE A 157 15.03 14.80 32.90
N ALA A 158 14.01 15.60 33.21
CA ALA A 158 13.93 16.32 34.49
C ALA A 158 13.88 15.35 35.68
N GLU A 159 13.09 14.27 35.57
CA GLU A 159 13.03 13.22 36.59
C GLU A 159 14.38 12.52 36.78
N LEU A 160 15.04 12.12 35.69
CA LEU A 160 16.36 11.48 35.73
C LEU A 160 17.45 12.42 36.26
N THR A 161 17.36 13.72 35.95
CA THR A 161 18.28 14.74 36.48
C THR A 161 18.10 14.87 37.98
N LYS A 162 16.85 14.96 38.46
CA LYS A 162 16.54 14.96 39.89
C LYS A 162 17.01 13.69 40.58
N GLN A 163 16.76 12.52 40.00
CA GLN A 163 17.27 11.25 40.53
C GLN A 163 18.81 11.23 40.58
N SER A 164 19.48 11.78 39.56
CA SER A 164 20.95 11.91 39.58
C SER A 164 21.43 12.89 40.65
N GLU A 165 20.71 13.97 40.91
CA GLU A 165 21.03 14.93 41.98
C GLU A 165 20.78 14.33 43.35
N ASP A 166 19.67 13.61 43.54
CA ASP A 166 19.37 12.87 44.77
C ASP A 166 20.42 11.78 45.02
N LEU A 167 20.82 11.05 43.98
CA LEU A 167 21.90 10.05 44.06
C LEU A 167 23.26 10.71 44.32
N ARG A 168 23.54 11.89 43.75
CA ARG A 168 24.77 12.65 44.03
C ARG A 168 24.78 13.21 45.44
N ALA A 169 23.66 13.71 45.95
CA ALA A 169 23.50 14.17 47.32
C ALA A 169 23.64 13.01 48.32
N GLN A 170 23.09 11.84 47.98
CA GLN A 170 23.31 10.59 48.72
C GLN A 170 24.76 10.10 48.61
N SER A 171 25.45 10.31 47.48
CA SER A 171 26.87 9.96 47.28
C SER A 171 27.83 10.94 47.95
N GLY A 172 27.44 12.22 48.09
CA GLY A 172 28.17 13.25 48.82
C GLY A 172 28.28 12.99 50.32
N GLN A 173 27.61 11.95 50.82
CA GLN A 173 27.71 11.45 52.20
C GLN A 173 28.42 10.09 52.33
N LEU A 174 28.97 9.49 51.28
CA LEU A 174 29.53 8.14 51.35
C LEU A 174 30.80 7.97 50.51
N THR A 175 31.95 8.26 51.11
CA THR A 175 33.06 7.29 51.03
C THR A 175 32.54 5.96 51.63
N LEU A 176 32.70 4.85 50.90
CA LEU A 176 32.05 3.53 51.06
C LEU A 176 30.76 3.42 50.24
N ASN A 177 30.62 2.56 49.24
CA ASN A 177 30.79 1.13 49.44
C ASN A 177 30.92 0.46 48.07
N THR A 178 32.13 0.04 47.71
CA THR A 178 32.43 -0.85 46.59
C THR A 178 31.53 -2.09 46.61
N MET A 179 31.07 -2.52 47.80
CA MET A 179 30.07 -3.57 47.97
C MET A 179 28.72 -3.26 47.29
N ARG A 180 28.20 -2.03 47.39
CA ARG A 180 26.88 -1.66 46.83
C ARG A 180 26.91 -1.54 45.31
N VAL A 181 28.04 -1.09 44.76
CA VAL A 181 28.25 -1.13 43.30
C VAL A 181 28.42 -2.57 42.83
N SER A 182 29.09 -3.43 43.60
CA SER A 182 29.19 -4.86 43.27
C SER A 182 27.82 -5.56 43.28
N THR A 183 26.91 -5.19 44.20
CA THR A 183 25.56 -5.76 44.23
C THR A 183 24.75 -5.34 42.99
N LEU A 184 24.79 -4.04 42.63
CA LEU A 184 24.12 -3.53 41.44
C LEU A 184 24.68 -4.13 40.14
N VAL A 185 26.00 -4.36 40.08
CA VAL A 185 26.63 -5.04 38.93
C VAL A 185 26.19 -6.50 38.86
N ASN A 186 26.17 -7.22 39.99
CA ASN A 186 25.72 -8.61 40.03
C ASN A 186 24.23 -8.76 39.66
N ASP A 187 23.37 -7.85 40.13
CA ASP A 187 21.94 -7.84 39.80
C ASP A 187 21.72 -7.55 38.31
N ALA A 188 22.45 -6.58 37.75
CA ALA A 188 22.41 -6.26 36.32
C ALA A 188 22.99 -7.39 35.45
N GLU A 189 24.00 -8.11 35.91
CA GLU A 189 24.52 -9.32 35.26
C GLU A 189 23.51 -10.47 35.29
N GLY A 190 22.76 -10.62 36.39
CA GLY A 190 21.64 -11.56 36.49
C GLY A 190 20.57 -11.26 35.45
N HIS A 191 20.11 -10.01 35.40
CA HIS A 191 19.11 -9.56 34.42
C HIS A 191 19.59 -9.72 32.97
N LEU A 192 20.89 -9.49 32.69
CA LEU A 192 21.45 -9.71 31.36
C LEU A 192 21.38 -11.19 30.96
N ARG A 193 21.69 -12.11 31.87
CA ARG A 193 21.60 -13.56 31.62
C ARG A 193 20.17 -14.02 31.38
N ASP A 194 19.21 -13.46 32.11
CA ASP A 194 17.79 -13.77 31.91
C ASP A 194 17.33 -13.34 30.50
N ILE A 195 17.69 -12.12 30.09
CA ILE A 195 17.39 -11.61 28.74
C ILE A 195 18.09 -12.43 27.64
N GLU A 196 19.33 -12.87 27.87
CA GLU A 196 20.05 -13.75 26.94
C GLU A 196 19.36 -15.11 26.78
N MET A 197 18.86 -15.67 27.87
CA MET A 197 18.13 -16.93 27.87
C MET A 197 16.78 -16.79 27.15
N ASP A 198 16.05 -15.70 27.40
CA ASP A 198 14.80 -15.38 26.70
C ASP A 198 15.02 -15.13 25.20
N LEU A 199 16.11 -14.45 24.84
CA LEU A 199 16.48 -14.23 23.44
C LEU A 199 16.82 -15.55 22.73
N ALA A 200 17.56 -16.44 23.39
CA ALA A 200 17.85 -17.77 22.86
C ALA A 200 16.57 -18.59 22.66
N ALA A 201 15.64 -18.56 23.62
CA ALA A 201 14.35 -19.21 23.52
C ALA A 201 13.48 -18.61 22.39
N SER A 202 13.49 -17.29 22.22
CA SER A 202 12.76 -16.61 21.14
C SER A 202 13.32 -16.97 19.77
N LYS A 203 14.65 -16.97 19.60
CA LYS A 203 15.31 -17.41 18.36
C LYS A 203 15.04 -18.88 18.02
N ALA A 204 14.99 -19.76 19.01
CA ALA A 204 14.61 -21.15 18.81
C ALA A 204 13.15 -21.30 18.34
N LYS A 205 12.23 -20.50 18.90
CA LYS A 205 10.83 -20.45 18.44
C LYS A 205 10.70 -19.89 17.02
N GLU A 206 11.46 -18.86 16.68
CA GLU A 206 11.52 -18.28 15.34
C GLU A 206 11.99 -19.33 14.31
N GLN A 207 13.07 -20.05 14.61
CA GLN A 207 13.55 -21.14 13.75
C GLN A 207 12.52 -22.26 13.58
N ALA A 208 11.88 -22.69 14.67
CA ALA A 208 10.84 -23.72 14.61
C ALA A 208 9.63 -23.27 13.76
N LEU A 209 9.24 -21.99 13.84
CA LEU A 209 8.17 -21.44 13.01
C LEU A 209 8.57 -21.32 11.54
N VAL A 210 9.82 -20.95 11.23
CA VAL A 210 10.33 -20.96 9.85
C VAL A 210 10.26 -22.37 9.26
N GLU A 211 10.66 -23.38 10.01
CA GLU A 211 10.57 -24.79 9.58
C GLU A 211 9.11 -25.23 9.41
N GLN A 212 8.22 -24.82 10.32
CA GLN A 212 6.79 -25.10 10.22
C GLN A 212 6.15 -24.42 9.00
N ILE A 213 6.51 -23.18 8.69
CA ILE A 213 6.07 -22.46 7.48
C ILE A 213 6.52 -23.20 6.23
N LYS A 214 7.78 -23.64 6.17
CA LYS A 214 8.30 -24.43 5.05
C LYS A 214 7.53 -25.74 4.89
N ALA A 215 7.28 -26.46 5.99
CA ALA A 215 6.56 -27.71 5.97
C ALA A 215 5.11 -27.51 5.48
N VAL A 216 4.39 -26.52 6.03
CA VAL A 216 3.01 -26.20 5.62
C VAL A 216 2.95 -25.76 4.15
N ASN A 217 3.89 -24.93 3.69
CA ASN A 217 3.95 -24.53 2.28
C ASN A 217 4.19 -25.73 1.36
N SER A 218 5.14 -26.60 1.70
CA SER A 218 5.42 -27.80 0.90
C SER A 218 4.23 -28.78 0.85
N GLN A 219 3.51 -28.94 1.97
CA GLN A 219 2.33 -29.80 2.04
C GLN A 219 1.14 -29.18 1.29
N ALA A 220 0.97 -27.87 1.38
CA ALA A 220 -0.05 -27.13 0.64
C ALA A 220 0.20 -27.22 -0.88
N GLU A 221 1.44 -26.98 -1.33
CA GLU A 221 1.83 -27.12 -2.74
C GLU A 221 1.54 -28.54 -3.27
N ALA A 222 1.95 -29.57 -2.54
CA ALA A 222 1.69 -30.96 -2.94
C ALA A 222 0.19 -31.30 -3.01
N THR A 223 -0.60 -30.83 -2.03
CA THR A 223 -2.05 -31.06 -2.02
C THR A 223 -2.73 -30.32 -3.17
N ILE A 224 -2.28 -29.10 -3.48
CA ILE A 224 -2.79 -28.26 -4.57
C ILE A 224 -2.45 -28.88 -5.93
N GLU A 225 -1.22 -29.33 -6.14
CA GLU A 225 -0.83 -30.01 -7.38
C GLU A 225 -1.70 -31.26 -7.60
N GLN A 226 -1.96 -32.01 -6.53
CA GLN A 226 -2.83 -33.18 -6.59
C GLN A 226 -4.30 -32.81 -6.89
N GLU A 227 -4.86 -31.79 -6.22
CA GLU A 227 -6.22 -31.31 -6.43
C GLU A 227 -6.39 -30.74 -7.85
N LEU A 228 -5.48 -29.86 -8.30
CA LEU A 228 -5.47 -29.32 -9.67
C LEU A 228 -5.30 -30.42 -10.72
N ALA A 229 -4.44 -31.41 -10.50
CA ALA A 229 -4.28 -32.53 -11.42
C ALA A 229 -5.57 -33.37 -11.52
N SER A 230 -6.20 -33.67 -10.39
CA SER A 230 -7.46 -34.42 -10.37
C SER A 230 -8.63 -33.66 -11.03
N MET A 231 -8.71 -32.34 -10.78
CA MET A 231 -9.74 -31.49 -11.35
C MET A 231 -9.53 -31.25 -12.84
N SER A 232 -8.29 -30.97 -13.27
CA SER A 232 -7.95 -30.77 -14.69
C SER A 232 -8.24 -32.03 -15.50
N GLN A 233 -7.99 -33.23 -14.97
CA GLN A 233 -8.43 -34.48 -15.61
C GLN A 233 -9.96 -34.57 -15.73
N GLY A 234 -10.70 -34.21 -14.69
CA GLY A 234 -12.17 -34.19 -14.71
C GLY A 234 -12.73 -33.22 -15.75
N VAL A 235 -12.18 -32.01 -15.81
CA VAL A 235 -12.55 -30.97 -16.78
C VAL A 235 -12.15 -31.37 -18.21
N ALA A 236 -10.94 -31.90 -18.41
CA ALA A 236 -10.48 -32.38 -19.72
C ALA A 236 -11.40 -33.47 -20.26
N LYS A 237 -11.82 -34.43 -19.43
CA LYS A 237 -12.77 -35.47 -19.82
C LYS A 237 -14.14 -34.89 -20.19
N ARG A 238 -14.61 -33.87 -19.47
CA ARG A 238 -15.88 -33.20 -19.78
C ARG A 238 -15.80 -32.39 -21.08
N MET A 239 -14.69 -31.70 -21.33
CA MET A 239 -14.42 -31.01 -22.59
C MET A 239 -14.35 -31.99 -23.77
N GLU A 240 -13.68 -33.13 -23.62
CA GLU A 240 -13.63 -34.18 -24.66
C GLU A 240 -15.04 -34.71 -25.02
N LEU A 241 -15.91 -34.88 -24.02
CA LEU A 241 -17.31 -35.28 -24.24
C LEU A 241 -18.10 -34.20 -24.99
N LEU A 242 -17.89 -32.93 -24.65
CA LEU A 242 -18.50 -31.79 -25.34
C LEU A 242 -17.97 -31.68 -26.77
N ASP A 243 -16.69 -31.94 -27.02
CA ASP A 243 -16.09 -31.95 -28.35
C ASP A 243 -16.68 -33.04 -29.24
N ARG A 244 -16.83 -34.25 -28.71
CA ARG A 244 -17.51 -35.35 -29.41
C ARG A 244 -19.00 -35.09 -29.64
N ARG A 245 -19.65 -34.33 -28.76
CA ARG A 245 -21.05 -33.92 -28.94
C ARG A 245 -21.16 -32.84 -30.01
N ALA A 246 -20.30 -31.83 -29.98
CA ALA A 246 -20.24 -30.76 -30.97
C ALA A 246 -20.03 -31.30 -32.38
N GLU A 247 -19.10 -32.24 -32.55
CA GLU A 247 -18.79 -32.82 -33.86
C GLU A 247 -19.97 -33.63 -34.43
N ARG A 248 -20.66 -34.41 -33.58
CA ARG A 248 -21.88 -35.13 -33.98
C ARG A 248 -23.03 -34.20 -34.35
N VAL A 249 -23.26 -33.15 -33.56
CA VAL A 249 -24.30 -32.14 -33.85
C VAL A 249 -23.96 -31.38 -35.13
N ARG A 250 -22.70 -31.03 -35.36
CA ARG A 250 -22.25 -30.36 -36.59
C ARG A 250 -22.57 -31.20 -37.84
N GLN A 251 -22.28 -32.51 -37.80
CA GLN A 251 -22.63 -33.43 -38.89
C GLN A 251 -24.16 -33.53 -39.13
N LEU A 252 -24.97 -33.50 -38.06
CA LEU A 252 -26.43 -33.50 -38.16
C LEU A 252 -27.00 -32.19 -38.71
N VAL A 253 -26.38 -31.05 -38.37
CA VAL A 253 -26.74 -29.74 -38.93
C VAL A 253 -26.42 -29.68 -40.42
N GLU A 254 -25.25 -30.18 -40.83
CA GLU A 254 -24.85 -30.28 -42.25
C GLU A 254 -25.78 -31.21 -43.05
N ALA A 255 -26.28 -32.28 -42.42
CA ALA A 255 -27.28 -33.18 -43.01
C ALA A 255 -28.72 -32.60 -43.01
N GLY A 256 -28.94 -31.40 -42.46
CA GLY A 256 -30.25 -30.76 -42.35
C GLY A 256 -31.19 -31.41 -41.33
N GLN A 257 -30.66 -32.22 -40.41
CA GLN A 257 -31.41 -33.00 -39.42
C GLN A 257 -31.42 -32.36 -38.03
N ALA A 258 -30.62 -31.31 -37.79
CA ALA A 258 -30.54 -30.58 -36.53
C ALA A 258 -30.45 -29.07 -36.75
N THR A 259 -30.72 -28.28 -35.71
CA THR A 259 -30.67 -26.81 -35.77
C THR A 259 -29.31 -26.28 -35.30
N PRO A 260 -28.82 -25.16 -35.86
CA PRO A 260 -27.57 -24.52 -35.40
C PRO A 260 -27.57 -24.14 -33.92
N GLN A 261 -28.76 -23.91 -33.35
CA GLN A 261 -28.95 -23.50 -31.95
C GLN A 261 -28.43 -24.54 -30.94
N GLU A 262 -28.34 -25.81 -31.32
CA GLU A 262 -27.74 -26.87 -30.49
C GLU A 262 -26.21 -26.74 -30.38
N LEU A 263 -25.54 -26.16 -31.40
CA LEU A 263 -24.10 -25.86 -31.34
C LEU A 263 -23.81 -24.70 -30.40
N ASP A 264 -24.67 -23.69 -30.37
CA ASP A 264 -24.56 -22.54 -29.47
C ASP A 264 -24.72 -22.98 -28.00
N GLN A 265 -25.62 -23.93 -27.73
CA GLN A 265 -25.76 -24.52 -26.39
C GLN A 265 -24.50 -25.26 -25.95
N ILE A 266 -23.86 -26.01 -26.84
CA ILE A 266 -22.61 -26.71 -26.54
C ILE A 266 -21.46 -25.72 -26.32
N ALA A 267 -21.43 -24.61 -27.07
CA ALA A 267 -20.46 -23.53 -26.87
C ALA A 267 -20.64 -22.85 -25.50
N ALA A 268 -21.89 -22.61 -25.08
CA ALA A 268 -22.21 -22.09 -23.76
C ALA A 268 -21.80 -23.06 -22.64
N GLU A 269 -22.11 -24.37 -22.78
CA GLU A 269 -21.68 -25.41 -21.83
C GLU A 269 -20.15 -25.46 -21.69
N ARG A 270 -19.39 -25.27 -22.79
CA ARG A 270 -17.92 -25.19 -22.74
C ARG A 270 -17.42 -23.95 -21.99
N ALA A 271 -18.03 -22.79 -22.25
CA ALA A 271 -17.68 -21.55 -21.57
C ALA A 271 -17.93 -21.65 -20.06
N GLU A 272 -19.05 -22.26 -19.66
CA GLU A 272 -19.38 -22.51 -18.25
C GLU A 272 -18.36 -23.43 -17.57
N VAL A 273 -17.95 -24.51 -18.25
CA VAL A 273 -16.93 -25.44 -17.73
C VAL A 273 -15.56 -24.75 -17.58
N ALA A 274 -15.18 -23.88 -18.52
CA ALA A 274 -13.93 -23.12 -18.45
C ALA A 274 -13.98 -22.07 -17.31
N ALA A 275 -15.07 -21.31 -17.20
CA ALA A 275 -15.26 -20.33 -16.13
C ALA A 275 -15.27 -20.98 -14.74
N HIS A 276 -15.86 -22.18 -14.62
CA HIS A 276 -15.86 -22.93 -13.36
C HIS A 276 -14.45 -23.38 -12.95
N LEU A 277 -13.62 -23.79 -13.92
CA LEU A 277 -12.22 -24.13 -13.66
C LEU A 277 -11.43 -22.91 -13.18
N GLU A 278 -11.59 -21.75 -13.81
CA GLU A 278 -10.92 -20.51 -13.40
C GLU A 278 -11.34 -20.06 -11.99
N ALA A 279 -12.64 -20.10 -11.69
CA ALA A 279 -13.16 -19.76 -10.37
C ALA A 279 -12.59 -20.69 -9.27
N MET A 280 -12.53 -21.99 -9.54
CA MET A 280 -11.93 -22.97 -8.62
C MET A 280 -10.42 -22.76 -8.45
N GLN A 281 -9.68 -22.48 -9.53
CA GLN A 281 -8.25 -22.15 -9.44
C GLN A 281 -7.99 -20.91 -8.60
N SER A 282 -8.85 -19.88 -8.75
CA SER A 282 -8.79 -18.66 -7.95
C SER A 282 -9.05 -18.93 -6.46
N ASP A 283 -10.10 -19.69 -6.13
CA ASP A 283 -10.46 -20.02 -4.74
C ASP A 283 -9.36 -20.82 -4.03
N ILE A 284 -8.72 -21.77 -4.73
CA ILE A 284 -7.57 -22.52 -4.20
C ILE A 284 -6.39 -21.60 -3.90
N ARG A 285 -6.05 -20.68 -4.82
CA ARG A 285 -4.98 -19.69 -4.62
C ARG A 285 -5.29 -18.71 -3.49
N GLU A 286 -6.54 -18.29 -3.34
CA GLU A 286 -6.94 -17.38 -2.25
C GLU A 286 -6.84 -18.06 -0.88
N LYS A 287 -7.25 -19.34 -0.78
CA LYS A 287 -7.07 -20.16 0.43
C LYS A 287 -5.58 -20.31 0.79
N GLN A 288 -4.71 -20.43 -0.21
CA GLN A 288 -3.25 -20.49 -0.03
C GLN A 288 -2.71 -19.18 0.58
N ALA A 289 -3.08 -18.03 0.00
CA ALA A 289 -2.64 -16.73 0.50
C ALA A 289 -3.03 -16.52 1.97
N LYS A 290 -4.28 -16.84 2.33
CA LYS A 290 -4.80 -16.69 3.70
C LYS A 290 -4.11 -17.59 4.73
N ALA A 291 -3.70 -18.80 4.35
CA ALA A 291 -2.99 -19.72 5.24
C ALA A 291 -1.55 -19.25 5.51
N ALA A 292 -0.86 -18.78 4.47
CA ALA A 292 0.49 -18.22 4.57
C ALA A 292 0.50 -16.93 5.41
N ASP A 293 -0.45 -16.02 5.18
CA ASP A 293 -0.54 -14.73 5.88
C ASP A 293 -0.60 -14.88 7.41
N LYS A 294 -1.33 -15.86 7.93
CA LYS A 294 -1.44 -16.08 9.39
C LYS A 294 -0.11 -16.48 10.03
N LEU A 295 0.69 -17.28 9.34
CA LEU A 295 1.99 -17.72 9.87
C LEU A 295 3.05 -16.64 9.68
N VAL A 296 3.02 -15.91 8.56
CA VAL A 296 3.89 -14.75 8.31
C VAL A 296 3.66 -13.65 9.35
N ASN A 297 2.41 -13.37 9.71
CA ASN A 297 2.10 -12.39 10.76
C ASN A 297 2.66 -12.80 12.12
N LYS A 298 2.52 -14.07 12.51
CA LYS A 298 3.12 -14.59 13.75
C LYS A 298 4.65 -14.52 13.76
N LEU A 299 5.27 -14.79 12.62
CA LEU A 299 6.72 -14.68 12.48
C LEU A 299 7.16 -13.22 12.61
N ARG A 300 6.45 -12.28 11.97
CA ARG A 300 6.71 -10.85 12.06
C ARG A 300 6.64 -10.35 13.50
N ASP A 301 5.62 -10.73 14.26
CA ASP A 301 5.48 -10.34 15.67
C ASP A 301 6.67 -10.82 16.51
N LEU A 302 7.09 -12.09 16.32
CA LEU A 302 8.24 -12.65 17.03
C LEU A 302 9.58 -12.00 16.63
N THR A 303 9.75 -11.64 15.35
CA THR A 303 10.94 -10.90 14.90
C THR A 303 11.00 -9.51 15.54
N ILE A 304 9.87 -8.83 15.72
CA ILE A 304 9.78 -7.55 16.43
C ILE A 304 10.17 -7.73 17.90
N ASP A 305 9.62 -8.74 18.58
CA ASP A 305 9.92 -9.04 19.98
C ASP A 305 11.40 -9.39 20.19
N SER A 306 11.98 -10.19 19.28
CA SER A 306 13.40 -10.55 19.26
C SER A 306 14.30 -9.33 19.07
N ALA A 307 13.92 -8.40 18.18
CA ALA A 307 14.65 -7.15 17.96
C ALA A 307 14.58 -6.22 19.19
N ALA A 308 13.42 -6.14 19.86
CA ALA A 308 13.27 -5.38 21.10
C ALA A 308 14.14 -5.95 22.23
N ALA A 309 14.17 -7.27 22.40
CA ALA A 309 15.02 -7.94 23.37
C ALA A 309 16.52 -7.72 23.08
N GLN A 310 16.95 -7.76 21.81
CA GLN A 310 18.33 -7.45 21.42
C GLN A 310 18.72 -6.00 21.73
N ALA A 311 17.83 -5.05 21.49
CA ALA A 311 18.07 -3.64 21.83
C ALA A 311 18.22 -3.44 23.35
N GLN A 312 17.41 -4.14 24.16
CA GLN A 312 17.52 -4.12 25.62
C GLN A 312 18.84 -4.75 26.09
N GLN A 313 19.24 -5.89 25.53
CA GLN A 313 20.53 -6.54 25.81
C GLN A 313 21.70 -5.57 25.52
N ALA A 314 21.71 -4.94 24.35
CA ALA A 314 22.77 -4.01 23.96
C ALA A 314 22.88 -2.81 24.93
N LYS A 315 21.73 -2.26 25.35
CA LYS A 315 21.69 -1.14 26.31
C LYS A 315 22.20 -1.54 27.69
N LEU A 316 21.82 -2.72 28.18
CA LEU A 316 22.29 -3.23 29.46
C LEU A 316 23.78 -3.58 29.44
N ALA A 317 24.26 -4.17 28.34
CA ALA A 317 25.68 -4.46 28.14
C ALA A 317 26.53 -3.18 28.15
N ASP A 318 26.09 -2.12 27.47
CA ASP A 318 26.76 -0.81 27.48
C ASP A 318 26.74 -0.17 28.88
N THR A 319 25.62 -0.28 29.60
CA THR A 319 25.50 0.24 30.97
C THR A 319 26.44 -0.51 31.93
N LEU A 320 26.53 -1.84 31.80
CA LEU A 320 27.47 -2.68 32.56
C LEU A 320 28.93 -2.35 32.22
N ALA A 321 29.25 -2.14 30.95
CA ALA A 321 30.59 -1.75 30.52
C ALA A 321 31.02 -0.41 31.15
N LYS A 322 30.12 0.58 31.16
CA LYS A 322 30.33 1.88 31.81
C LYS A 322 30.49 1.77 33.32
N ALA A 323 29.65 0.98 33.98
CA ALA A 323 29.74 0.74 35.43
C ALA A 323 31.05 0.04 35.82
N ARG A 324 31.49 -0.94 35.03
CA ARG A 324 32.80 -1.62 35.22
C ARG A 324 33.97 -0.66 35.01
N ALA A 325 33.92 0.19 33.98
CA ALA A 325 34.97 1.20 33.74
C ALA A 325 35.06 2.22 34.89
N GLN A 326 33.93 2.67 35.43
CA GLN A 326 33.88 3.57 36.58
C GLN A 326 34.42 2.92 37.86
N ASN A 327 34.12 1.63 38.08
CA ASN A 327 34.69 0.87 39.20
C ASN A 327 36.21 0.73 39.09
N LEU A 328 36.74 0.51 37.89
CA LEU A 328 38.19 0.41 37.67
C LEU A 328 38.90 1.76 37.88
N LEU A 329 38.30 2.86 37.44
CA LEU A 329 38.79 4.22 37.69
C LEU A 329 38.77 4.56 39.20
N GLY A 330 37.67 4.27 39.89
CA GLY A 330 37.57 4.50 41.34
C GLY A 330 38.52 3.63 42.16
N ALA A 331 38.83 2.41 41.70
CA ALA A 331 39.83 1.55 42.34
C ALA A 331 41.27 2.05 42.09
N ALA A 332 41.54 2.66 40.93
CA ALA A 332 42.85 3.23 40.61
C ALA A 332 43.12 4.55 41.34
N GLU A 333 42.10 5.36 41.63
CA GLU A 333 42.22 6.58 42.44
C GLU A 333 42.40 6.31 43.94
N GLN A 334 42.08 5.10 44.40
CA GLN A 334 42.22 4.66 45.80
C GLN A 334 43.53 3.89 46.09
N ALA A 335 44.31 3.57 45.06
CA ALA A 335 45.60 2.87 45.14
C ALA A 335 46.77 3.86 45.08
#